data_AF-A0A3M1IFJ4-F1
#
_entry.id   AF-A0A3M1IFJ4-F1
#
_cell.length_a   1.000
_cell.length_b   1.000
_cell.length_c   1.000
_cell.angle_alpha   90.00
_cell.angle_beta   90.00
_cell.angle_gamma   90.00
#
_symmetry.space_group_name_H-M   'P 1'
#
loop_
_entity.id
_entity.type
_entity.pdbx_description
1 polymer ?
#
loop_
_entity_poly.entity_id
_entity_poly.type
_entity_poly.pdbx_seq_one_letter_code
_entity_poly.pdbx_strand_id
1 'polypeptide(L)'
;MSGILGLLLGGGLRASQPDVVHEPFRLDVPFESRSISFENPTGERGAGGKAASKLGVGRKGSPSRSLAPGETVQLCDIRGRGTIRHIWVTTRPEPKNLRSLVIRA
;
A
#
# COMPACT_ATOMS: atom_id res chain seq x y z
N MET A 1 -10.69 -56.20 -22.83
CA MET A 1 -9.94 -55.72 -21.64
C MET A 1 -10.11 -54.20 -21.62
N SER A 2 -11.26 -53.67 -21.17
CA SER A 2 -11.52 -53.29 -19.77
C SER A 2 -10.29 -52.73 -19.05
N GLY A 3 -10.31 -51.42 -18.78
CA GLY A 3 -9.20 -50.75 -18.09
C GLY A 3 -9.43 -49.25 -17.82
N ILE A 4 -10.56 -48.94 -17.19
CA ILE A 4 -10.77 -47.86 -16.20
C ILE A 4 -10.31 -46.43 -16.60
N LEU A 5 -11.31 -45.65 -17.02
CA LEU A 5 -11.34 -44.19 -16.97
C LEU A 5 -11.41 -43.76 -15.49
N GLY A 6 -10.30 -43.26 -14.94
CA GLY A 6 -10.24 -42.73 -13.58
C GLY A 6 -11.00 -41.41 -13.46
N LEU A 7 -12.16 -41.45 -12.83
CA LEU A 7 -12.95 -40.30 -12.39
C LEU A 7 -12.16 -39.51 -11.34
N LEU A 8 -11.52 -38.41 -11.73
CA LEU A 8 -10.99 -37.42 -10.80
C LEU A 8 -12.17 -36.65 -10.19
N LEU A 9 -12.66 -37.13 -9.05
CA LEU A 9 -13.63 -36.44 -8.21
C LEU A 9 -13.07 -35.07 -7.82
N GLY A 10 -13.74 -34.02 -8.27
CA GLY A 10 -13.48 -32.64 -7.89
C GLY A 10 -13.73 -32.42 -6.41
N GLY A 11 -12.68 -32.56 -5.60
CA GLY A 11 -12.62 -32.05 -4.24
C GLY A 11 -11.95 -30.68 -4.25
N GLY A 12 -12.70 -29.62 -4.57
CA GLY A 12 -12.21 -28.27 -4.35
C GLY A 12 -11.92 -28.08 -2.87
N LEU A 13 -10.65 -27.95 -2.49
CA LEU A 13 -10.24 -27.48 -1.17
C LEU A 13 -10.90 -26.12 -0.96
N ARG A 14 -12.01 -26.08 -0.22
CA ARG A 14 -12.54 -24.83 0.33
C ARG A 14 -11.54 -24.40 1.39
N ALA A 15 -10.73 -23.40 1.08
CA ALA A 15 -9.98 -22.69 2.11
C ALA A 15 -10.97 -22.28 3.20
N SER A 16 -10.68 -22.64 4.45
CA SER A 16 -11.44 -22.15 5.61
C SER A 16 -11.47 -20.63 5.51
N GLN A 17 -12.64 -20.01 5.73
CA GLN A 17 -12.66 -18.55 5.83
C GLN A 17 -11.81 -18.15 7.04
N PRO A 18 -10.93 -17.13 6.92
CA PRO A 18 -10.10 -16.70 8.02
C PRO A 18 -10.98 -16.16 9.15
N ASP A 19 -10.65 -16.53 10.39
CA ASP A 19 -11.32 -15.99 11.58
C ASP A 19 -10.87 -14.53 11.79
N VAL A 20 -11.54 -13.61 11.12
CA VAL A 20 -11.24 -12.17 11.17
C VAL A 20 -11.60 -11.51 12.51
N VAL A 21 -12.33 -12.20 13.39
CA VAL A 21 -12.77 -11.68 14.68
C VAL A 21 -11.75 -11.99 15.76
N HIS A 22 -11.27 -13.24 15.82
CA HIS A 22 -10.34 -13.68 16.85
C HIS A 22 -8.89 -13.79 16.35
N GLU A 23 -8.67 -13.95 15.04
CA GLU A 23 -7.35 -14.01 14.43
C GLU A 23 -7.17 -13.00 13.28
N PRO A 24 -7.42 -11.68 13.48
CA PRO A 24 -7.30 -10.68 12.41
C PRO A 24 -5.88 -10.56 11.83
N PHE A 25 -4.88 -11.13 12.52
CA PHE A 25 -3.48 -11.19 12.10
C PHE A 25 -3.16 -12.38 11.18
N ARG A 26 -3.99 -13.44 11.15
CA ARG A 26 -3.86 -14.58 10.24
C ARG A 26 -4.52 -14.26 8.90
N LEU A 27 -3.86 -13.41 8.14
CA LEU A 27 -4.18 -13.22 6.73
C LEU A 27 -3.48 -14.34 5.95
N ASP A 28 -4.12 -15.50 5.83
CA ASP A 28 -3.62 -16.66 5.07
C ASP A 28 -3.53 -16.41 3.54
N VAL A 29 -3.77 -15.16 3.12
CA VAL A 29 -3.51 -14.69 1.78
C VAL A 29 -2.08 -14.13 1.71
N PRO A 30 -1.19 -14.72 0.89
CA PRO A 30 0.10 -14.10 0.59
C PRO A 30 -0.15 -12.72 -0.03
N PHE A 31 0.14 -11.66 0.70
CA PHE A 31 0.12 -10.31 0.16
C PHE A 31 1.41 -9.58 0.49
N GLU A 32 1.82 -8.76 -0.46
CA GLU A 32 3.01 -7.94 -0.33
C GLU A 32 2.60 -6.51 0.00
N SER A 33 2.80 -6.11 1.26
CA SER A 33 2.60 -4.73 1.67
C SER A 33 3.68 -3.81 1.08
N ARG A 34 3.26 -2.62 0.69
CA ARG A 34 4.08 -1.53 0.16
C ARG A 34 3.60 -0.22 0.76
N SER A 35 4.49 0.75 0.93
CA SER A 35 4.17 2.08 1.45
C SER A 35 4.89 3.13 0.63
N ILE A 36 4.10 3.95 -0.07
CA ILE A 36 4.60 5.04 -0.91
C ILE A 36 4.54 6.34 -0.12
N SER A 37 5.62 7.12 -0.19
CA SER A 37 5.72 8.45 0.43
C SER A 37 6.72 9.29 -0.35
N PHE A 38 6.87 10.58 -0.01
CA PHE A 38 7.84 11.45 -0.69
C PHE A 38 9.30 10.98 -0.59
N GLU A 39 9.65 10.20 0.45
CA GLU A 39 10.97 9.58 0.60
C GLU A 39 11.04 8.13 0.09
N ASN A 40 9.92 7.56 -0.37
CA ASN A 40 9.85 6.25 -1.02
C ASN A 40 8.82 6.27 -2.16
N PRO A 41 9.09 6.99 -3.27
CA PRO A 41 8.12 7.21 -4.34
C PRO A 41 7.77 5.92 -5.11
N THR A 42 8.66 4.92 -5.14
CA THR A 42 8.44 3.63 -5.79
C THR A 42 7.73 2.61 -4.88
N GLY A 43 7.69 2.88 -3.56
CA GLY A 43 7.10 1.98 -2.58
C GLY A 43 7.96 0.76 -2.25
N GLU A 44 9.22 0.70 -2.69
CA GLU A 44 10.12 -0.43 -2.45
C GLU A 44 10.21 -0.84 -0.98
N ARG A 45 10.41 -2.15 -0.75
CA ARG A 45 10.47 -2.73 0.59
C ARG A 45 11.63 -2.12 1.38
N GLY A 46 11.31 -1.50 2.52
CA GLY A 46 12.29 -0.92 3.42
C GLY A 46 13.03 0.30 2.86
N ALA A 47 12.53 0.94 1.80
CA ALA A 47 13.20 2.08 1.18
C ALA A 47 12.93 3.44 1.86
N GLY A 48 11.86 3.56 2.65
CA GLY A 48 11.58 4.78 3.43
C GLY A 48 12.52 4.98 4.62
N GLY A 49 12.71 6.24 5.04
CA GLY A 49 13.48 6.58 6.24
C GLY A 49 14.99 6.33 6.15
N LYS A 50 15.53 6.13 4.94
CA LYS A 50 16.97 5.89 4.73
C LYS A 50 17.82 7.16 4.82
N ALA A 51 17.28 8.30 4.39
CA ALA A 51 18.00 9.56 4.40
C ALA A 51 18.16 10.07 5.84
N ALA A 52 19.38 10.48 6.20
CA ALA A 52 19.63 11.13 7.48
C ALA A 52 18.89 12.47 7.54
N SER A 53 18.36 12.81 8.72
CA SER A 53 17.78 14.12 8.99
C SER A 53 18.41 14.73 10.23
N LYS A 54 17.97 15.94 10.60
CA LYS A 54 18.33 16.56 11.89
C LYS A 54 17.94 15.71 13.12
N LEU A 55 17.11 14.67 12.93
CA LEU A 55 16.71 13.72 13.97
C LEU A 55 17.56 12.44 13.99
N GLY A 56 18.58 12.34 13.13
CA GLY A 56 19.46 11.18 13.01
C GLY A 56 19.14 10.26 11.83
N VAL A 57 19.90 9.17 11.74
CA VAL A 57 19.77 8.12 10.70
C VAL A 57 18.56 7.23 11.00
N GLY A 58 17.88 6.74 9.96
CA GLY A 58 16.71 5.85 10.12
C GLY A 58 15.40 6.58 10.44
N ARG A 59 15.40 7.91 10.45
CA ARG A 59 14.20 8.75 10.61
C ARG A 59 13.76 9.29 9.26
N LYS A 60 12.52 9.80 9.20
CA LYS A 60 12.03 10.45 7.98
C LYS A 60 12.91 11.65 7.63
N GLY A 61 13.54 11.61 6.47
CA GLY A 61 14.39 12.69 5.94
C GLY A 61 13.61 13.69 5.12
N SER A 62 12.64 13.20 4.34
CA SER A 62 11.74 14.00 3.51
C SER A 62 10.30 13.52 3.68
N PRO A 63 9.65 13.87 4.82
CA PRO A 63 8.30 13.38 5.13
C PRO A 63 7.22 14.03 4.26
N SER A 64 7.47 15.21 3.72
CA SER A 64 6.52 16.04 2.98
C SER A 64 7.22 16.86 1.90
N ARG A 65 6.45 17.35 0.93
CA ARG A 65 6.88 18.29 -0.10
C ARG A 65 6.00 19.53 -0.04
N SER A 66 6.62 20.69 -0.22
CA SER A 66 5.90 21.95 -0.45
C SER A 66 5.45 22.00 -1.91
N LEU A 67 4.20 22.40 -2.15
CA LEU A 67 3.64 22.56 -3.48
C LEU A 67 3.37 24.03 -3.76
N ALA A 68 3.77 24.51 -4.93
CA ALA A 68 3.43 25.84 -5.41
C ALA A 68 1.98 25.90 -5.90
N PRO A 69 1.34 27.09 -5.92
CA PRO A 69 0.01 27.24 -6.52
C PRO A 69 -0.02 26.75 -7.96
N GLY A 70 -0.98 25.87 -8.28
CA GLY A 70 -1.14 25.26 -9.61
C GLY A 70 -0.18 24.10 -9.90
N GLU A 71 0.78 23.79 -9.02
CA GLU A 71 1.67 22.64 -9.18
C GLU A 71 0.87 21.33 -9.09
N THR A 72 1.17 20.41 -10.00
CA THR A 72 0.71 19.02 -9.93
C THR A 72 1.90 18.12 -9.67
N VAL A 73 1.78 17.26 -8.66
CA VAL A 73 2.79 16.26 -8.32
C VAL A 73 2.19 14.87 -8.41
N GLN A 74 2.95 13.91 -8.94
CA GLN A 74 2.60 12.50 -8.89
C GLN A 74 2.85 11.99 -7.46
N LEU A 75 1.80 11.52 -6.78
CA LEU A 75 1.93 10.94 -5.44
C LEU A 75 2.38 9.47 -5.47
N CYS A 76 1.92 8.71 -6.47
CA CYS A 76 2.33 7.33 -6.69
C CYS A 76 2.14 6.95 -8.17
N ASP A 77 2.96 6.00 -8.63
CA ASP A 77 2.80 5.28 -9.90
C ASP A 77 2.89 3.79 -9.60
N ILE A 78 1.73 3.13 -9.49
CA ILE A 78 1.64 1.73 -9.07
C ILE A 78 1.49 0.86 -10.31
N ARG A 79 2.41 -0.11 -10.48
CA ARG A 79 2.37 -1.10 -11.56
C ARG A 79 1.81 -2.43 -11.02
N GLY A 80 1.05 -3.12 -11.87
CA GLY A 80 0.47 -4.42 -11.54
C GLY A 80 -0.82 -4.34 -10.71
N ARG A 81 -1.31 -5.50 -10.27
CA ARG A 81 -2.57 -5.62 -9.51
C ARG A 81 -2.35 -5.39 -8.02
N GLY A 82 -3.32 -4.75 -7.37
CA GLY A 82 -3.31 -4.57 -5.93
C GLY A 82 -4.51 -3.78 -5.44
N THR A 83 -4.49 -3.42 -4.16
CA THR A 83 -5.54 -2.62 -3.52
C THR A 83 -4.89 -1.57 -2.62
N ILE A 84 -5.23 -0.30 -2.83
CA ILE A 84 -4.91 0.76 -1.88
C ILE A 84 -5.86 0.59 -0.69
N ARG A 85 -5.30 0.22 0.47
CA ARG A 85 -6.08 -0.05 1.69
C ARG A 85 -6.06 1.11 2.69
N HIS A 86 -5.13 2.04 2.54
CA HIS A 86 -4.93 3.14 3.48
C HIS A 86 -4.25 4.32 2.79
N ILE A 87 -4.83 5.51 2.94
CA ILE A 87 -4.25 6.79 2.54
C ILE A 87 -4.26 7.68 3.78
N TRP A 88 -3.08 8.19 4.15
CA TRP A 88 -2.95 9.21 5.18
C TRP A 88 -2.26 10.42 4.57
N VAL A 89 -2.87 11.60 4.74
CA VAL A 89 -2.36 12.88 4.25
C VAL A 89 -2.67 13.94 5.30
N THR A 90 -1.74 14.88 5.50
CA THR A 90 -1.95 16.08 6.30
C THR A 90 -1.39 17.30 5.58
N THR A 91 -1.88 18.48 5.93
CA THR A 91 -1.43 19.77 5.41
C THR A 91 -1.51 20.81 6.53
N ARG A 92 -0.99 22.02 6.28
CA ARG A 92 -1.18 23.13 7.22
C ARG A 92 -2.68 23.44 7.36
N PRO A 93 -3.17 23.71 8.58
CA PRO A 93 -4.60 23.91 8.85
C PRO A 93 -5.10 25.29 8.41
N GLU A 94 -4.78 25.68 7.17
CA GLU A 94 -5.18 26.94 6.56
C GLU A 94 -6.42 26.68 5.67
N PRO A 95 -7.50 27.48 5.80
CA PRO A 95 -8.74 27.24 5.03
C PRO A 95 -8.54 27.14 3.51
N LYS A 96 -7.54 27.83 2.96
CA LYS A 96 -7.17 27.74 1.55
C LYS A 96 -6.70 26.33 1.20
N ASN A 97 -5.70 25.80 1.91
CA ASN A 97 -5.13 24.48 1.64
C ASN A 97 -6.17 23.37 1.77
N LEU A 98 -7.05 23.47 2.78
CA LEU A 98 -8.11 22.48 3.03
C LEU A 98 -9.19 22.44 1.93
N ARG A 99 -9.36 23.52 1.18
CA ARG A 99 -10.39 23.64 0.13
C ARG A 99 -9.85 23.57 -1.29
N SER A 100 -8.54 23.80 -1.48
CA SER A 100 -7.94 23.90 -2.81
C SER A 100 -7.02 22.74 -3.20
N LEU A 101 -6.57 21.91 -2.25
CA LEU A 101 -5.79 20.72 -2.56
C LEU A 101 -6.71 19.62 -3.08
N VAL A 102 -6.35 19.04 -4.22
CA VAL A 102 -7.14 18.00 -4.90
C VAL A 102 -6.28 16.77 -5.10
N ILE A 103 -6.77 15.61 -4.65
CA ILE A 103 -6.20 14.29 -4.97
C ILE A 103 -7.04 13.69 -6.10
N ARG A 104 -6.39 13.10 -7.09
CA ARG A 104 -7.01 12.47 -8.27
C ARG A 104 -6.41 11.08 -8.46
N ALA A 105 -7.19 10.14 -9.00
CA ALA A 105 -6.79 8.77 -9.32
C ALA A 105 -7.26 8.42 -10.72
#